data_AF-A0A9E8SKH9-F1
#
_entry.id   AF-A0A9E8SKH9-F1
#
_cell.length_a   1.000
_cell.length_b   1.000
_cell.length_c   1.000
_cell.angle_alpha   90.00
_cell.angle_beta   90.00
_cell.angle_gamma   90.00
#
_symmetry.space_group_name_H-M   'P 1'
#
loop_
_entity.id
_entity.type
_entity.pdbx_description
1 polymer ?
#
loop_
_entity_poly.entity_id
_entity_poly.type
_entity_poly.pdbx_seq_one_letter_code
_entity_poly.pdbx_strand_id
1 'polypeptide(L)' 'MKKIVNSSINPAWLRPKAAAAYCGVSERTLRKWLSEGLSYSRVHGVILIRVSELNDFIHNFEVKENQVDRITAEVLRDF' A
#
# COMPACT_ATOMS: atom_id res chain seq x y z
N MET A 1 -0.40 -25.65 -23.18
CA MET A 1 0.11 -26.00 -21.84
C MET A 1 -0.31 -24.93 -20.85
N LYS A 2 -1.34 -25.19 -20.03
CA LYS A 2 -1.73 -24.29 -18.93
C LYS A 2 -0.75 -24.53 -17.79
N LYS A 3 0.09 -23.53 -17.45
CA LYS A 3 0.95 -23.62 -16.27
C LYS A 3 0.05 -23.64 -15.03
N ILE A 4 0.18 -24.72 -14.29
CA ILE A 4 -0.46 -24.97 -13.00
C ILE A 4 -0.15 -23.78 -12.10
N VAL A 5 -1.20 -23.20 -11.52
CA VAL A 5 -1.14 -22.15 -10.51
C VAL A 5 -0.45 -22.74 -9.29
N ASN A 6 0.79 -22.33 -9.02
CA ASN A 6 1.45 -22.64 -7.74
C ASN A 6 0.77 -21.81 -6.66
N SER A 7 -0.01 -22.45 -5.80
CA SER A 7 -0.56 -21.79 -4.63
C SER A 7 0.55 -21.57 -3.58
N SER A 8 0.59 -20.33 -3.09
CA SER A 8 0.51 -20.00 -1.66
C SER A 8 1.70 -20.23 -0.74
N ILE A 9 2.81 -19.51 -0.98
CA ILE A 9 3.50 -18.73 0.06
C ILE A 9 3.96 -17.44 -0.63
N ASN A 10 3.22 -16.33 -0.45
CA ASN A 10 3.79 -15.04 -0.82
C ASN A 10 5.00 -14.82 0.09
N PRO A 11 6.23 -14.66 -0.45
CA PRO A 11 7.37 -14.40 0.40
C PRO A 11 7.06 -13.15 1.22
N ALA A 12 7.26 -13.24 2.54
CA ALA A 12 6.92 -12.17 3.47
C ALA A 12 7.56 -10.83 3.05
N TRP A 13 8.68 -10.89 2.33
CA TRP A 13 9.43 -9.76 1.79
C TRP A 13 9.43 -9.75 0.26
N LEU A 14 9.06 -8.60 -0.31
CA LEU A 14 8.98 -8.37 -1.74
C LEU A 14 9.99 -7.30 -2.18
N ARG A 15 10.62 -7.51 -3.34
CA ARG A 15 11.34 -6.44 -4.04
C ARG A 15 10.34 -5.45 -4.65
N PRO A 16 10.73 -4.21 -4.96
CA PRO A 16 9.82 -3.18 -5.48
C PRO A 16 8.98 -3.65 -6.67
N LYS A 17 9.57 -4.34 -7.64
CA LYS A 17 8.82 -4.87 -8.80
C LYS A 17 7.71 -5.86 -8.40
N ALA A 18 8.00 -6.76 -7.46
CA ALA A 18 7.03 -7.75 -6.99
C ALA A 18 5.95 -7.11 -6.10
N ALA A 19 6.33 -6.14 -5.26
CA ALA A 19 5.40 -5.38 -4.44
C ALA A 19 4.43 -4.53 -5.29
N ALA A 20 4.92 -3.93 -6.38
CA ALA A 20 4.10 -3.17 -7.32
C ALA A 20 3.07 -4.08 -8.01
N ALA A 21 3.52 -5.27 -8.46
CA ALA A 21 2.64 -6.29 -9.02
C ALA A 21 1.61 -6.81 -8.00
N TYR A 22 2.02 -7.03 -6.74
CA TYR A 22 1.15 -7.45 -5.65
C TYR A 22 0.02 -6.43 -5.39
N CYS A 23 0.33 -5.14 -5.37
CA CYS A 23 -0.66 -4.07 -5.14
C CYS A 23 -1.41 -3.65 -6.41
N GLY A 24 -1.08 -4.20 -7.58
CA GLY A 24 -1.69 -3.79 -8.85
C GLY A 24 -1.33 -2.37 -9.31
N VAL A 25 -0.16 -1.84 -8.95
CA VAL A 25 0.29 -0.48 -9.32
C VAL A 25 1.57 -0.49 -10.15
N SER A 26 1.92 0.65 -10.75
CA SER A 26 3.20 0.81 -11.45
C SER A 26 4.39 0.87 -10.46
N GLU A 27 5.59 0.46 -10.90
CA GLU A 27 6.81 0.61 -10.08
C GLU A 27 7.09 2.07 -9.72
N ARG A 28 6.71 3.02 -10.58
CA ARG A 28 6.84 4.47 -10.31
C ARG A 28 5.94 4.88 -9.14
N THR A 29 4.69 4.42 -9.14
CA THR A 29 3.74 4.67 -8.05
C THR A 29 4.25 4.11 -6.74
N LEU A 30 4.70 2.85 -6.73
CA LEU A 30 5.27 2.24 -5.53
C LEU A 30 6.48 3.00 -5.00
N ARG A 31 7.36 3.48 -5.89
CA ARG A 31 8.52 4.32 -5.48
C ARG A 31 8.07 5.63 -4.83
N LYS A 32 6.96 6.20 -5.28
CA LYS A 32 6.36 7.38 -4.65
C LYS A 32 5.89 7.06 -3.23
N TRP A 33 5.29 5.89 -3.00
CA TRP A 33 4.89 5.46 -1.65
C TRP A 33 6.08 5.35 -0.70
N LEU A 34 7.24 4.89 -1.18
CA LEU A 34 8.47 4.85 -0.37
C LEU A 34 8.90 6.25 0.10
N SER A 35 8.69 7.29 -0.72
CA SER A 35 8.92 8.69 -0.30
C SER A 35 7.79 9.27 0.56
N GLU A 36 6.59 8.69 0.49
CA GLU A 36 5.40 9.10 1.27
C GLU A 36 5.29 8.36 2.61
N GLY A 37 6.27 7.53 2.97
CA GLY A 37 6.37 6.89 4.28
C GLY A 37 5.99 5.40 4.33
N LEU A 38 5.86 4.72 3.19
CA LEU A 38 5.78 3.27 3.17
C LEU A 38 7.04 2.65 3.80
N SER A 39 6.88 1.86 4.86
CA SER A 39 7.99 1.16 5.53
C SER A 39 8.68 0.17 4.59
N TYR A 40 10.02 0.17 4.62
CA TYR A 40 10.83 -0.79 3.89
C TYR A 40 12.15 -1.05 4.61
N SER A 41 12.76 -2.20 4.32
CA SER A 41 14.12 -2.52 4.73
C SER A 41 15.09 -2.30 3.56
N ARG A 42 16.26 -1.72 3.87
CA ARG A 42 17.35 -1.57 2.90
C ARG A 42 18.54 -2.41 3.33
N VAL A 43 18.83 -3.46 2.57
CA VAL A 43 19.91 -4.42 2.87
C VAL A 43 20.90 -4.38 1.71
N HIS A 44 22.13 -3.92 1.94
CA HIS A 44 23.19 -3.80 0.93
C HIS A 44 22.72 -3.15 -0.39
N GLY A 45 21.93 -2.07 -0.30
CA GLY A 45 21.41 -1.35 -1.47
C GLY A 45 20.14 -1.95 -2.08
N VAL A 46 19.71 -3.12 -1.64
CA VAL A 46 18.45 -3.75 -2.06
C VAL A 46 17.31 -3.32 -1.15
N ILE A 47 16.19 -2.92 -1.75
CA ILE A 47 14.94 -2.60 -1.04
C ILE A 47 14.10 -3.88 -0.93
N LEU A 48 13.64 -4.17 0.28
CA LEU A 48 12.70 -5.24 0.59
C LEU A 48 11.53 -4.66 1.39
N ILE A 49 10.32 -4.96 0.96
CA ILE A 49 9.07 -4.44 1.54
C ILE A 49 8.30 -5.63 2.07
N ARG A 50 7.93 -5.60 3.35
CA ARG A 50 7.12 -6.67 3.93
C ARG A 50 5.66 -6.52 3.49
N VAL A 51 4.98 -7.63 3.22
CA VAL A 51 3.59 -7.61 2.77
C VAL A 51 2.67 -6.93 3.79
N SER A 52 2.89 -7.13 5.09
CA SER A 52 2.09 -6.47 6.14
C SER A 52 2.20 -4.94 6.03
N GLU A 53 3.40 -4.41 5.84
CA GLU A 53 3.62 -2.96 5.71
C GLU A 53 2.93 -2.37 4.46
N LEU A 54 2.84 -3.13 3.37
CA LEU A 54 2.05 -2.72 2.20
C LEU A 54 0.57 -2.62 2.55
N ASN A 55 0.03 -3.64 3.22
CA ASN A 55 -1.37 -3.66 3.62
C ASN A 55 -1.68 -2.53 4.62
N ASP A 56 -0.81 -2.33 5.61
CA ASP A 56 -0.94 -1.27 6.63
C ASP A 56 -0.89 0.12 5.98
N PHE A 57 0.04 0.33 5.04
CA PHE A 57 0.11 1.58 4.28
C PHE A 57 -1.17 1.82 3.48
N ILE A 58 -1.66 0.82 2.74
CA ILE A 58 -2.88 0.94 1.93
C ILE A 58 -4.11 1.18 2.81
N HIS A 59 -4.19 0.52 3.97
CA HIS A 59 -5.29 0.69 4.92
C HIS A 59 -5.42 2.14 5.40
N ASN A 60 -4.32 2.88 5.52
CA ASN A 60 -4.34 4.31 5.88
C ASN A 60 -4.98 5.20 4.81
N PHE A 61 -5.11 4.72 3.58
CA PHE A 61 -5.80 5.42 2.48
C PHE A 61 -7.21 4.86 2.22
N GLU A 62 -7.69 3.95 3.08
CA GLU A 62 -9.05 3.42 2.97
C GLU A 62 -10.07 4.53 3.28
N VAL A 63 -10.77 4.98 2.24
CA VAL A 63 -11.89 5.92 2.39
C VAL A 63 -13.12 5.13 2.81
N LYS A 64 -13.53 5.30 4.07
CA LYS A 64 -14.83 4.82 4.54
C LYS A 64 -15.86 5.89 4.24
N GLU A 65 -16.67 5.70 3.20
CA GLU A 65 -17.88 6.51 3.01
C GLU A 65 -18.86 6.24 4.17
N ASN A 66 -18.67 6.92 5.30
CA ASN A 66 -19.73 7.11 6.26
C ASN A 66 -20.41 8.44 5.90
N GLN A 67 -21.73 8.40 5.67
CA GLN A 67 -22.58 9.55 5.32
C GLN A 67 -22.61 10.71 6.34
N VAL A 68 -21.64 10.81 7.26
CA VAL A 68 -21.67 11.69 8.45
C VAL A 68 -20.79 12.94 8.30
N ASP A 69 -19.85 12.97 7.35
CA ASP A 69 -18.94 14.13 7.18
C ASP A 69 -19.59 15.38 6.55
N ARG A 70 -20.90 15.37 6.27
CA ARG A 70 -21.63 16.60 5.91
C ARG A 70 -21.97 17.49 7.12
N ILE A 71 -21.99 16.95 8.35
CA ILE A 71 -22.49 17.70 9.51
C ILE A 71 -21.39 18.57 10.16
N THR A 72 -20.12 18.22 10.01
CA THR A 72 -19.00 18.92 10.68
C THR A 72 -18.53 20.19 9.96
N ALA A 73 -18.87 20.37 8.68
CA ALA A 73 -18.52 21.58 7.90
C ALA A 73 -19.52 22.75 8.05
N GLU A 74 -20.58 22.58 8.84
CA GLU A 74 -21.60 23.62 9.09
C GLU A 74 -21.38 24.33 10.45
N VAL A 75 -20.92 23.62 11.48
CA VAL A 75 -20.71 24.20 12.83
C VAL A 75 -19.49 25.13 12.92
N LEU A 76 -18.51 24.99 12.02
CA LEU A 76 -17.31 25.85 11.99
C LEU A 76 -17.50 27.18 11.23
N ARG A 77 -18.72 27.49 10.77
CA ARG A 77 -19.03 28.78 10.12
C ARG A 77 -19.77 29.77 11.01
N ASP A 78 -20.18 29.36 12.21
CA ASP A 78 -20.96 30.18 13.14
C ASP A 78 -20.20 30.61 14.41
N PHE A 79 -18.86 30.56 14.40
CA PHE A 79 -18.00 31.19 15.41
C PHE A 79 -16.95 32.09 14.77
#